data_AF-A0A1F9EB35-F1
#
_entry.id   AF-A0A1F9EB35-F1
#
_cell.length_a   1.000
_cell.length_b   1.000
_cell.length_c   1.000
_cell.angle_alpha   90.00
_cell.angle_beta   90.00
_cell.angle_gamma   90.00
#
_symmetry.space_group_name_H-M   'P 1'
#
loop_
_entity.id
_entity.type
_entity.pdbx_description
1 polymer ?
#
loop_
_entity_poly.entity_id
_entity_poly.type
_entity_poly.pdbx_seq_one_letter_code
_entity_poly.pdbx_strand_id
1 'polypeptide(L)' 'MNEDLPCRKIMVCWEFMIEISKFLGEHYSIDQIQRALAPPTKTRLDTILELIEKAKKIKEEGE' A
#
# COMPACT_ATOMS: atom_id res chain seq x y z
N MET A 1 3.58 0.86 -7.94
CA MET A 1 3.81 1.99 -7.02
C MET A 1 2.46 2.47 -6.53
N ASN A 2 2.38 3.05 -5.34
CA ASN A 2 1.14 3.21 -4.59
C ASN A 2 0.25 4.36 -5.11
N GLU A 3 0.00 4.44 -6.43
CA GLU A 3 -0.95 5.35 -7.12
C GLU A 3 -1.01 6.78 -6.54
N ASP A 4 0.14 7.39 -6.22
CA ASP A 4 0.26 8.70 -5.56
C ASP A 4 -0.47 8.85 -4.21
N LEU A 5 -0.89 7.74 -3.60
CA LEU A 5 -1.50 7.66 -2.29
C LEU A 5 -0.45 7.42 -1.19
N PRO A 6 -0.68 7.99 0.01
CA PRO A 6 0.19 7.76 1.14
C PRO A 6 0.13 6.29 1.57
N CYS A 7 1.16 5.83 2.28
CA CYS A 7 1.12 4.49 2.84
C CYS A 7 0.13 4.44 4.01
N ARG A 8 -0.45 3.25 4.27
CA ARG A 8 -1.42 3.04 5.35
C ARG A 8 -0.93 3.46 6.75
N LYS A 9 0.39 3.44 6.96
CA LYS A 9 1.00 3.79 8.25
C LYS A 9 1.19 5.31 8.45
N ILE A 10 0.81 6.14 7.47
CA ILE A 10 1.06 7.58 7.50
C ILE A 10 0.55 8.25 8.78
N MET A 11 -0.62 7.85 9.28
CA MET A 11 -1.19 8.37 10.52
C MET A 11 -0.21 8.23 11.69
N VAL A 12 0.32 7.03 11.92
CA VAL A 12 1.23 6.76 13.04
C VAL A 12 2.62 7.36 12.81
N CYS A 13 3.12 7.32 11.57
CA CYS A 13 4.46 7.81 11.25
C CYS A 13 4.59 9.34 11.37
N TRP A 14 3.48 10.08 11.24
CA TRP A 14 3.49 11.54 11.18
C TRP A 14 2.69 12.24 12.29
N GLU A 15 1.99 11.50 13.16
CA GLU A 15 1.16 12.04 14.25
C GLU A 15 1.89 13.07 15.13
N PHE A 16 3.17 12.85 15.42
CA PHE A 16 3.98 13.74 16.27
C PHE A 16 4.77 14.79 15.49
N MET A 17 4.73 14.75 14.16
CA MET A 17 5.51 15.64 13.30
C MET A 17 4.65 16.79 12.76
N ILE A 18 3.40 16.49 12.38
CA ILE A 18 2.45 17.44 11.79
C ILE A 18 1.01 17.09 12.20
N GLU A 19 0.08 18.02 11.98
CA GLU A 19 -1.36 17.76 12.09
C GLU A 19 -1.83 16.88 10.91
N ILE A 20 -1.49 15.58 10.96
CA ILE A 20 -1.60 14.68 9.80
C ILE A 20 -3.04 14.54 9.30
N SER A 21 -4.04 14.56 10.19
CA SER A 21 -5.45 14.52 9.79
C SER A 21 -5.86 15.72 8.94
N LYS A 22 -5.37 16.92 9.28
CA LYS A 22 -5.62 18.13 8.51
C LYS A 22 -4.90 18.08 7.16
N PHE A 23 -3.62 17.71 7.16
CA PHE A 23 -2.85 17.54 5.93
C PHE A 23 -3.55 16.57 4.95
N LEU A 24 -4.03 15.42 5.44
CA LEU A 24 -4.75 14.47 4.59
C LEU A 24 -6.03 15.09 4.00
N GLY A 25 -6.81 15.82 4.81
CA GLY A 25 -8.04 16.47 4.36
C GLY A 25 -7.84 17.63 3.37
N GLU A 26 -6.67 18.27 3.39
CA GLU A 26 -6.32 19.36 2.46
C GLU A 26 -5.79 18.83 1.11
N HIS A 27 -5.16 17.65 1.10
CA HIS A 27 -4.46 17.12 -0.08
C HIS A 27 -5.15 15.94 -0.77
N TYR A 28 -6.04 15.24 -0.10
CA TYR A 28 -6.68 14.03 -0.62
C TYR A 28 -8.21 14.09 -0.47
N SER A 29 -8.92 13.52 -1.43
CA SER A 29 -10.35 13.29 -1.28
C SER A 29 -10.64 12.24 -0.22
N ILE A 30 -11.87 12.22 0.31
CA ILE A 30 -12.32 11.23 1.29
C ILE A 30 -12.13 9.80 0.74
N ASP A 31 -12.46 9.56 -0.53
CA ASP A 31 -12.30 8.25 -1.17
C ASP A 31 -10.83 7.82 -1.27
N GLN A 32 -9.93 8.77 -1.55
CA GLN A 32 -8.50 8.52 -1.59
C GLN A 32 -7.95 8.18 -0.20
N ILE A 33 -8.36 8.91 0.83
CA ILE A 33 -7.99 8.65 2.23
C ILE A 33 -8.48 7.26 2.65
N GLN A 34 -9.75 6.94 2.37
CA GLN A 34 -10.31 5.63 2.70
C GLN A 34 -9.56 4.50 2.01
N ARG A 35 -9.22 4.65 0.71
CA ARG A 35 -8.44 3.66 -0.03
C ARG A 35 -7.04 3.49 0.54
N ALA A 36 -6.35 4.57 0.88
CA ALA A 36 -4.99 4.54 1.42
C ALA A 36 -4.93 3.87 2.81
N LEU A 37 -5.96 4.07 3.64
CA LEU A 37 -6.03 3.53 5.00
C LEU A 37 -6.66 2.14 5.10
N ALA A 38 -7.26 1.66 4.02
CA ALA A 38 -7.88 0.34 3.93
C ALA A 38 -6.88 -0.78 4.30
N PRO A 39 -7.35 -1.86 4.95
CA PRO A 39 -6.50 -3.01 5.21
C PRO A 39 -5.99 -3.62 3.90
N PRO A 40 -4.77 -4.21 3.90
CA PRO A 40 -4.27 -4.91 2.73
C PRO A 40 -5.21 -6.06 2.40
N THR A 41 -5.53 -6.21 1.13
CA THR A 41 -6.42 -7.25 0.61
C THR A 41 -5.75 -8.64 0.60
N LYS A 42 -4.42 -8.69 0.63
CA LYS A 42 -3.62 -9.91 0.62
C LYS A 42 -2.84 -10.04 1.91
N THR A 43 -2.78 -11.26 2.44
CA THR A 43 -1.87 -11.57 3.54
C THR A 43 -0.43 -11.60 3.03
N ARG A 44 0.52 -11.63 3.96
CA ARG A 44 1.93 -11.86 3.62
C ARG A 44 2.13 -13.21 2.96
N LEU A 45 1.40 -14.24 3.38
CA LEU A 45 1.50 -15.58 2.80
C LEU A 45 0.98 -15.59 1.36
N ASP A 46 -0.17 -14.97 1.09
CA ASP A 46 -0.70 -14.85 -0.28
C ASP A 46 0.32 -14.16 -1.20
N THR A 47 0.94 -13.08 -0.70
CA THR A 47 1.97 -12.34 -1.42
C THR A 47 3.20 -13.23 -1.72
N ILE A 48 3.65 -14.02 -0.73
CA ILE A 48 4.79 -14.94 -0.91
C ILE A 48 4.46 -16.01 -1.95
N LEU A 49 3.27 -16.61 -1.90
CA LEU A 49 2.85 -17.63 -2.86
C LEU A 49 2.79 -17.08 -4.29
N GLU A 50 2.24 -15.88 -4.48
CA GLU A 50 2.21 -15.21 -5.79
C GLU A 50 3.61 -14.92 -6.33
N LEU A 51 4.54 -14.49 -5.47
CA LEU A 51 5.93 -14.24 -5.85
C LEU A 51 6.65 -15.53 -6.27
N ILE A 52 6.42 -16.64 -5.57
CA ILE A 52 6.95 -17.96 -5.92
C ILE A 52 6.42 -18.39 -7.30
N GLU A 53 5.12 -18.25 -7.52
CA GLU A 53 4.49 -18.66 -8.79
C GLU A 53 4.99 -17.82 -9.97
N LYS A 54 5.16 -16.51 -9.76
CA LYS A 54 5.76 -15.63 -10.76
C LYS A 54 7.22 -16.01 -11.06
N ALA A 55 7.99 -16.38 -10.04
CA ALA A 55 9.39 -16.80 -10.22
C ALA A 55 9.50 -18.11 -11.02
N LYS A 56 8.59 -19.07 -10.82
CA LYS A 56 8.54 -20.31 -11.62
C LYS A 56 8.27 -20.02 -13.10
N LYS A 57 7.29 -19.18 -13.40
CA LYS A 57 6.95 -18.80 -14.79
C LYS A 57 8.12 -18.14 -15.51
N ILE A 58 8.82 -17.22 -14.84
CA ILE A 58 10.02 -16.57 -15.41
C ILE A 58 11.12 -17.59 -15.72
N LYS A 59 11.26 -18.63 -14.88
CA LYS A 59 12.22 -19.70 -15.12
C LYS A 59 11.84 -20.54 -16.35
N GLU A 60 10.56 -20.88 -16.49
CA GLU A 60 10.05 -21.69 -17.61
C GLU A 60 10.07 -20.95 -18.95
N GLU A 61 9.89 -19.62 -18.98
CA GLU A 61 9.95 -18.79 -20.20
C GLU A 61 11.37 -18.43 -20.64
N GLY A 62 12.37 -18.64 -19.77
CA GLY A 62 13.79 -18.38 -20.03
C GLY A 62 14.62 -19.61 -20.41
N GLU A 63 13.99 -20.80 -20.46
CA GLU A 63 14.52 -22.07 -20.99
C GLU A 63 14.06 -22.28 -22.44
#